data_AF-A0A6J6ZSK6-F1
#
_entry.id   AF-A0A6J6ZSK6-F1
#
_cell.length_a   1.000
_cell.length_b   1.000
_cell.length_c   1.000
_cell.angle_alpha   90.00
_cell.angle_beta   90.00
_cell.angle_gamma   90.00
#
_symmetry.space_group_name_H-M   'P 1'
#
loop_
_entity.id
_entity.type
_entity.pdbx_description
1 polymer ?
#
loop_
_entity_poly.entity_id
_entity_poly.type
_entity_poly.pdbx_seq_one_letter_code
_entity_poly.pdbx_strand_id
1 'polypeptide(L)'
;MDLPLDTVFGLPVHALVVHSVVVLLPLSAIGAICMACWPRFSRRFAPLVVLLAFACVVFSLISRESGKALAERVGLPQVHSELGETMPLIALAFFVVLLVFWLFDRGIPGNRHRPVWLRFLAVLLIMLAVFATYWVIRVGHSGAEATWLFKISQTN
;
A
#
# COMPACT_ATOMS: atom_id res chain seq x y z
N MET A 1 -2.54 -25.85 -15.69
CA MET A 1 -2.42 -24.66 -16.56
C MET A 1 -1.80 -23.59 -15.70
N ASP A 2 -0.60 -23.14 -16.05
CA ASP A 2 0.09 -22.06 -15.32
C ASP A 2 -0.66 -20.76 -15.60
N LEU A 3 -1.60 -20.42 -14.71
CA LEU A 3 -2.18 -19.09 -14.74
C LEU A 3 -1.04 -18.09 -14.46
N PRO A 4 -0.95 -16.95 -15.17
CA PRO A 4 0.13 -15.98 -15.00
C PRO A 4 0.28 -15.42 -13.57
N LEU A 5 -0.70 -15.69 -12.69
CA LEU A 5 -0.73 -15.29 -11.28
C LEU A 5 -0.42 -16.43 -10.30
N ASP A 6 -0.05 -17.60 -10.80
CA ASP A 6 0.17 -18.78 -9.97
C ASP A 6 1.61 -18.85 -9.45
N THR A 7 2.58 -19.17 -10.31
CA THR A 7 4.00 -19.25 -9.93
C THR A 7 4.93 -18.60 -10.96
N VAL A 8 6.07 -18.10 -10.48
CA VAL A 8 7.19 -17.60 -11.29
C VAL A 8 8.48 -18.16 -10.70
N PHE A 9 9.32 -18.78 -11.54
CA PHE A 9 10.51 -19.52 -11.11
C PHE A 9 10.24 -20.58 -10.02
N GLY A 10 9.04 -21.18 -10.03
CA GLY A 10 8.62 -22.18 -9.04
C GLY A 10 8.19 -21.61 -7.68
N LEU A 11 8.12 -20.28 -7.53
CA LEU A 11 7.65 -19.62 -6.31
C LEU A 11 6.28 -18.98 -6.53
N PRO A 12 5.39 -18.95 -5.52
CA PRO A 12 4.08 -18.29 -5.64
C PRO A 12 4.22 -16.82 -6.00
N VAL A 13 3.52 -16.37 -7.05
CA VAL A 13 3.50 -14.96 -7.47
C VAL A 13 3.03 -14.07 -6.33
N HIS A 14 2.03 -14.52 -5.57
CA HIS A 14 1.53 -13.81 -4.39
C HIS A 14 2.66 -13.43 -3.44
N ALA A 15 3.50 -14.40 -3.06
CA ALA A 15 4.60 -14.17 -2.12
C ALA A 15 5.64 -13.19 -2.68
N LEU A 16 5.84 -13.11 -3.99
CA LEU A 16 6.76 -12.13 -4.61
C LEU A 16 6.14 -10.73 -4.64
N VAL A 17 4.86 -10.63 -5.04
CA VAL A 17 4.17 -9.35 -5.25
C VAL A 17 3.78 -8.66 -3.94
N VAL A 18 3.46 -9.41 -2.88
CA VAL A 18 3.15 -8.82 -1.56
C VAL A 18 4.29 -7.95 -1.04
N HIS A 19 5.55 -8.32 -1.30
CA HIS A 19 6.71 -7.54 -0.85
C HIS A 19 6.72 -6.13 -1.48
N SER A 20 6.29 -6.01 -2.74
CA SER A 20 6.13 -4.71 -3.38
C SER A 20 5.10 -3.86 -2.62
N VAL A 21 3.98 -4.43 -2.19
CA VAL A 21 2.95 -3.70 -1.42
C VAL A 21 3.47 -3.30 -0.03
N VAL A 22 4.11 -4.24 0.67
CA VAL A 22 4.67 -4.04 2.02
C VAL A 22 5.76 -2.97 2.05
N VAL A 23 6.49 -2.76 0.95
CA VAL A 23 7.52 -1.71 0.84
C VAL A 23 6.96 -0.41 0.29
N LEU A 24 6.22 -0.46 -0.81
CA LEU A 24 5.78 0.74 -1.53
C LEU A 24 4.76 1.55 -0.74
N LEU A 25 3.84 0.89 -0.01
CA LEU A 25 2.81 1.63 0.72
C LEU A 25 3.40 2.46 1.88
N PRO A 26 4.21 1.88 2.80
CA PRO A 26 4.83 2.68 3.86
C PRO A 26 5.77 3.76 3.29
N LEU A 27 6.51 3.47 2.22
CA LEU A 27 7.39 4.45 1.58
C LEU A 27 6.59 5.63 1.01
N SER A 28 5.47 5.34 0.34
CA SER A 28 4.56 6.37 -0.20
C SER A 28 3.88 7.16 0.92
N ALA A 29 3.51 6.49 2.02
CA ALA A 29 2.91 7.12 3.20
C ALA A 29 3.88 8.13 3.85
N ILE A 30 5.16 7.75 4.05
CA ILE A 30 6.20 8.66 4.53
C ILE A 30 6.36 9.83 3.57
N GLY A 31 6.44 9.57 2.26
CA GLY A 31 6.50 10.60 1.24
C GLY A 31 5.32 11.57 1.31
N ALA A 32 4.10 11.07 1.46
CA ALA A 32 2.88 11.86 1.58
C ALA A 32 2.88 12.74 2.84
N ILE A 33 3.33 12.21 3.98
CA ILE A 33 3.50 12.98 5.22
C ILE A 33 4.55 14.08 5.00
N CYS A 34 5.67 13.77 4.35
CA CYS A 34 6.67 14.78 4.02
C CYS A 34 6.13 15.88 3.09
N MET A 35 5.29 15.53 2.11
CA MET A 35 4.60 16.50 1.25
C MET A 35 3.62 17.38 2.04
N ALA A 36 2.88 16.79 2.97
CA ALA A 36 1.94 17.49 3.84
C ALA A 36 2.64 18.47 4.80
N CYS A 37 3.82 18.13 5.32
CA CYS A 37 4.55 18.98 6.26
C CYS A 37 5.48 20.01 5.59
N TRP A 38 6.08 19.67 4.44
CA TRP A 38 7.10 20.51 3.78
C TRP A 38 6.77 20.82 2.31
N PRO A 39 6.29 22.03 2.00
CA PRO A 39 6.00 22.45 0.62
C PRO A 39 7.20 22.35 -0.32
N ARG A 40 8.43 22.57 0.20
CA ARG A 40 9.66 22.40 -0.59
C ARG A 40 9.87 20.95 -1.05
N PHE A 41 9.59 19.98 -0.19
CA PHE A 41 9.67 18.57 -0.51
C PHE A 41 8.62 18.19 -1.56
N SER A 42 7.37 18.63 -1.34
CA SER A 42 6.25 18.40 -2.26
C SER A 42 6.57 18.82 -3.69
N ARG A 43 7.08 20.03 -3.90
CA ARG A 43 7.42 20.52 -5.25
C ARG A 43 8.47 19.67 -5.98
N ARG A 44 9.38 19.03 -5.25
CA ARG A 44 10.51 18.28 -5.85
C ARG A 44 10.19 16.80 -6.02
N PHE A 45 9.55 16.18 -5.04
CA PHE A 45 9.42 14.72 -4.96
C PHE A 45 7.99 14.21 -5.16
N ALA A 46 6.97 15.08 -5.23
CA ALA A 46 5.59 14.62 -5.37
C ALA A 46 5.32 13.70 -6.57
N PRO A 47 5.89 13.92 -7.79
CA PRO A 47 5.69 12.97 -8.89
C PRO A 47 6.16 11.56 -8.55
N LEU A 48 7.28 11.41 -7.84
CA LEU A 48 7.80 10.12 -7.39
C LEU A 48 6.86 9.49 -6.35
N VAL A 49 6.45 10.24 -5.33
CA VAL A 49 5.56 9.72 -4.27
C VAL A 49 4.21 9.28 -4.86
N VAL A 50 3.64 10.05 -5.78
CA VAL A 50 2.39 9.72 -6.49
C VAL A 50 2.56 8.47 -7.35
N LEU A 51 3.69 8.32 -8.06
CA LEU A 51 3.99 7.13 -8.85
C LEU A 51 4.12 5.88 -7.98
N LEU A 52 4.82 5.97 -6.83
CA LEU A 52 4.97 4.86 -5.89
C LEU A 52 3.60 4.44 -5.31
N ALA A 53 2.75 5.40 -4.96
CA ALA A 53 1.39 5.13 -4.48
C ALA A 53 0.52 4.48 -5.58
N PHE A 54 0.62 4.95 -6.82
CA PHE A 54 -0.07 4.34 -7.95
C PHE A 54 0.40 2.89 -8.20
N ALA A 55 1.72 2.66 -8.20
CA ALA A 55 2.29 1.32 -8.32
C ALA A 55 1.80 0.40 -7.19
N CYS A 56 1.68 0.92 -5.96
CA CYS A 56 1.11 0.18 -4.85
C CYS A 56 -0.34 -0.27 -5.09
N VAL A 57 -1.19 0.59 -5.67
CA VAL A 57 -2.56 0.19 -6.07
C VAL A 57 -2.52 -0.99 -7.03
N VAL A 58 -1.71 -0.89 -8.09
CA VAL A 58 -1.59 -1.96 -9.09
C VAL A 58 -1.10 -3.26 -8.46
N PHE A 59 0.00 -3.21 -7.69
CA PHE A 59 0.54 -4.40 -7.04
C PHE A 59 -0.41 -4.99 -5.99
N SER A 60 -1.20 -4.17 -5.30
CA SER A 60 -2.20 -4.69 -4.35
C SER A 60 -3.30 -5.50 -5.04
N LEU A 61 -3.74 -5.08 -6.24
CA LEU A 61 -4.69 -5.84 -7.04
C LEU A 61 -4.09 -7.18 -7.48
N ILE A 62 -2.88 -7.15 -8.03
CA ILE A 62 -2.16 -8.35 -8.47
C ILE A 62 -1.93 -9.30 -7.29
N SER A 63 -1.56 -8.78 -6.13
CA SER A 63 -1.35 -9.52 -4.89
C SER A 63 -2.63 -10.22 -4.43
N ARG A 64 -3.78 -9.54 -4.50
CA ARG A 64 -5.09 -10.12 -4.13
C ARG A 64 -5.46 -11.27 -5.07
N GLU A 65 -5.39 -11.05 -6.38
CA GLU A 65 -5.78 -12.08 -7.36
C GLU A 65 -4.84 -13.30 -7.35
N SER A 66 -3.52 -13.07 -7.25
CA SER A 66 -2.56 -14.17 -7.07
C SER A 66 -2.71 -14.89 -5.73
N GLY A 67 -3.15 -14.19 -4.67
CA GLY A 67 -3.46 -14.80 -3.37
C GLY A 67 -4.67 -15.73 -3.44
N LYS A 68 -5.71 -15.34 -4.17
CA LYS A 68 -6.88 -16.19 -4.45
C LYS A 68 -6.48 -17.45 -5.22
N ALA A 69 -5.66 -17.30 -6.27
CA ALA A 69 -5.14 -18.45 -7.02
C ALA A 69 -4.29 -19.38 -6.15
N LEU A 70 -3.44 -18.83 -5.27
CA LEU A 70 -2.64 -19.61 -4.34
C LEU A 70 -3.51 -20.38 -3.33
N ALA A 71 -4.61 -19.78 -2.85
CA ALA A 71 -5.51 -20.42 -1.88
C ALA A 71 -6.14 -21.72 -2.41
N GLU A 72 -6.32 -21.85 -3.73
CA GLU A 72 -6.79 -23.10 -4.36
C GLU A 72 -5.80 -24.27 -4.18
N ARG A 73 -4.51 -23.97 -3.97
CA ARG A 73 -3.45 -24.99 -3.83
C ARG A 73 -3.10 -25.31 -2.39
N VAL A 74 -3.06 -24.30 -1.53
CA VAL A 74 -2.50 -24.42 -0.17
C VAL A 74 -3.54 -24.16 0.93
N GLY A 75 -4.80 -23.95 0.56
CA GLY A 75 -5.86 -23.59 1.49
C GLY A 75 -5.97 -22.09 1.74
N LEU A 76 -7.12 -21.67 2.26
CA LEU A 76 -7.47 -20.27 2.46
C LEU A 76 -7.11 -19.81 3.89
N PRO A 77 -6.11 -18.92 4.08
CA PRO A 77 -5.85 -18.32 5.37
C PRO A 77 -6.89 -17.23 5.65
N GLN A 78 -8.01 -17.62 6.27
CA GLN A 78 -9.23 -16.80 6.42
C GLN A 78 -8.95 -15.35 6.88
N VAL A 79 -8.21 -15.17 7.98
CA VAL A 79 -7.90 -13.84 8.54
C VAL A 79 -7.06 -13.00 7.57
N HIS A 80 -6.02 -13.58 6.98
CA HIS A 80 -5.16 -12.87 6.02
C HIS A 80 -5.94 -12.50 4.75
N SER A 81 -6.77 -13.41 4.26
CA SER A 81 -7.60 -13.20 3.07
C SER A 81 -8.60 -12.08 3.27
N GLU A 82 -9.31 -12.05 4.40
CA GLU A 82 -10.30 -11.01 4.70
C GLU A 82 -9.66 -9.62 4.79
N LEU A 83 -8.52 -9.51 5.45
CA LEU A 83 -7.76 -8.26 5.51
C LEU A 83 -7.20 -7.88 4.13
N GLY A 84 -6.64 -8.84 3.40
CA GLY A 84 -6.04 -8.64 2.08
C GLY A 84 -7.04 -8.23 1.00
N GLU A 85 -8.29 -8.68 1.08
CA GLU A 85 -9.36 -8.34 0.13
C GLU A 85 -9.63 -6.83 0.08
N THR A 86 -9.51 -6.16 1.23
CA THR A 86 -9.74 -4.71 1.36
C THR A 86 -8.53 -3.85 0.98
N MET A 87 -7.34 -4.45 0.88
CA MET A 87 -6.09 -3.73 0.68
C MET A 87 -6.07 -2.87 -0.60
N PRO A 88 -6.56 -3.34 -1.77
CA PRO A 88 -6.59 -2.51 -2.97
C PRO A 88 -7.48 -1.27 -2.84
N LEU A 89 -8.60 -1.39 -2.14
CA LEU A 89 -9.49 -0.26 -1.91
C LEU A 89 -8.83 0.79 -1.01
N ILE A 90 -8.12 0.36 0.03
CA ILE A 90 -7.38 1.26 0.94
C ILE A 90 -6.24 1.94 0.21
N ALA A 91 -5.46 1.19 -0.58
CA ALA A 91 -4.38 1.75 -1.40
C ALA A 91 -4.92 2.78 -2.40
N LEU A 92 -6.07 2.49 -3.05
CA LEU A 92 -6.72 3.38 -3.99
C LEU A 92 -7.21 4.67 -3.31
N ALA A 93 -7.87 4.56 -2.15
CA ALA A 93 -8.34 5.72 -1.39
C ALA A 93 -7.18 6.63 -0.98
N PHE A 94 -6.08 6.05 -0.48
CA PHE A 94 -4.85 6.78 -0.16
C PHE A 94 -4.26 7.47 -1.40
N PHE A 95 -4.12 6.74 -2.52
CA PHE A 95 -3.60 7.28 -3.76
C PHE A 95 -4.44 8.45 -4.29
N VAL A 96 -5.77 8.32 -4.30
CA VAL A 96 -6.66 9.39 -4.80
C VAL A 96 -6.52 10.65 -3.96
N VAL A 97 -6.51 10.54 -2.62
CA VAL A 97 -6.35 11.72 -1.75
C VAL A 97 -4.96 12.35 -1.91
N LEU A 98 -3.91 11.54 -2.04
CA LEU A 98 -2.56 12.01 -2.32
C LEU A 98 -2.47 12.75 -3.67
N LEU A 99 -3.07 12.18 -4.72
CA LEU A 99 -3.11 12.76 -6.06
C LEU A 99 -3.84 14.11 -6.03
N VAL A 100 -5.03 14.16 -5.43
CA VAL A 100 -5.80 15.40 -5.28
C VAL A 100 -4.99 16.44 -4.51
N PHE A 101 -4.39 16.05 -3.38
CA PHE A 101 -3.52 16.94 -2.60
C PHE A 101 -2.38 17.52 -3.45
N TRP A 102 -1.65 16.69 -4.18
CA TRP A 102 -0.55 17.12 -5.04
C TRP A 102 -1.00 18.07 -6.15
N LEU A 103 -2.09 17.76 -6.84
CA LEU A 103 -2.61 18.55 -7.95
C LEU A 103 -2.98 19.98 -7.54
N PHE A 104 -3.46 20.15 -6.30
CA PHE A 104 -3.75 21.46 -5.73
C PHE A 104 -2.53 22.13 -5.11
N ASP A 105 -1.69 21.40 -4.39
CA ASP A 105 -0.50 21.93 -3.73
C ASP A 105 0.52 22.50 -4.73
N ARG A 106 0.68 21.87 -5.90
CA ARG A 106 1.60 22.34 -6.96
C ARG A 106 1.20 23.69 -7.56
N GLY A 107 -0.08 24.08 -7.44
CA GLY A 107 -0.59 25.36 -7.96
C GLY A 107 -0.34 26.55 -7.02
N ILE A 108 0.21 26.32 -5.82
CA ILE A 108 0.40 27.36 -4.82
C ILE A 108 1.80 28.00 -4.97
N PRO A 109 1.89 29.32 -5.24
CA PRO A 109 3.16 30.02 -5.30
C PRO A 109 3.94 29.91 -3.98
N GLY A 110 5.27 29.79 -4.06
CA GLY A 110 6.12 29.56 -2.89
C GLY A 110 6.14 30.68 -1.84
N ASN A 111 5.62 31.87 -2.17
CA ASN A 111 5.46 33.01 -1.27
C ASN A 111 4.06 33.08 -0.61
N ARG A 112 3.17 32.13 -0.91
CA ARG A 112 1.80 32.09 -0.40
C ARG A 112 1.58 30.89 0.51
N HIS A 113 0.82 31.10 1.58
CA HIS A 113 0.41 30.04 2.48
C HIS A 113 -0.70 29.17 1.87
N ARG A 114 -0.76 27.90 2.29
CA ARG A 114 -1.84 26.99 1.87
C ARG A 114 -3.20 27.49 2.37
N PRO A 115 -4.24 27.47 1.53
CA PRO A 115 -5.60 27.79 1.97
C PRO A 115 -6.08 26.79 3.03
N VAL A 116 -7.05 27.21 3.86
CA VAL A 116 -7.55 26.41 5.01
C VAL A 116 -8.00 25.01 4.58
N TRP A 117 -8.77 24.90 3.50
CA TRP A 117 -9.28 23.62 3.01
C TRP A 117 -8.16 22.65 2.60
N LEU A 118 -7.04 23.16 2.05
CA LEU A 118 -5.91 22.31 1.68
C LEU A 118 -5.13 21.84 2.92
N ARG A 119 -5.13 22.63 4.00
CA ARG A 119 -4.61 22.18 5.30
C ARG A 119 -5.45 21.06 5.89
N PHE A 120 -6.78 21.13 5.79
CA PHE A 120 -7.66 20.02 6.16
C PHE A 120 -7.39 18.77 5.30
N LEU A 121 -7.22 18.94 3.99
CA LEU A 121 -6.85 17.84 3.10
C LEU A 121 -5.49 17.23 3.46
N ALA A 122 -4.52 18.05 3.88
CA ALA A 122 -3.22 17.57 4.37
C ALA A 122 -3.37 16.71 5.63
N VAL A 123 -4.21 17.12 6.58
CA VAL A 123 -4.50 16.33 7.78
C VAL A 123 -5.18 15.00 7.41
N LEU A 124 -6.16 15.03 6.52
CA LEU A 124 -6.80 13.80 6.02
C LEU A 124 -5.80 12.86 5.34
N LEU A 125 -4.90 13.41 4.51
CA LEU A 125 -3.85 12.64 3.86
C LEU A 125 -2.92 11.97 4.88
N ILE A 126 -2.51 12.68 5.93
CA ILE A 126 -1.68 12.12 7.01
C ILE A 126 -2.43 10.99 7.73
N MET A 127 -3.69 11.20 8.09
CA MET A 127 -4.53 10.18 8.74
C MET A 127 -4.66 8.92 7.88
N LEU A 128 -4.90 9.08 6.57
CA LEU A 128 -4.97 7.96 5.63
C LEU A 128 -3.61 7.28 5.45
N ALA A 129 -2.50 8.02 5.43
CA ALA A 129 -1.15 7.47 5.34
C ALA A 129 -0.84 6.56 6.55
N VAL A 130 -1.17 7.01 7.75
CA VAL A 130 -1.03 6.22 8.99
C VAL A 130 -1.95 5.01 8.97
N PHE A 131 -3.23 5.19 8.65
CA PHE A 131 -4.20 4.10 8.58
C PHE A 131 -3.82 3.03 7.56
N ALA A 132 -3.45 3.42 6.34
CA ALA A 132 -3.05 2.48 5.29
C ALA A 132 -1.79 1.70 5.69
N THR A 133 -0.81 2.36 6.32
CA THR A 133 0.41 1.71 6.83
C THR A 133 0.08 0.68 7.91
N TYR A 134 -0.78 1.06 8.87
CA TYR A 134 -1.28 0.14 9.89
C TYR A 134 -1.97 -1.08 9.27
N TRP A 135 -2.80 -0.87 8.25
CA TRP A 135 -3.51 -1.96 7.58
C TRP A 135 -2.58 -2.93 6.86
N VAL A 136 -1.57 -2.42 6.14
CA VAL A 136 -0.54 -3.26 5.50
C VAL A 136 0.20 -4.10 6.54
N ILE A 137 0.52 -3.55 7.71
CA ILE A 137 1.16 -4.30 8.80
C ILE A 137 0.24 -5.43 9.28
N ARG A 138 -1.07 -5.18 9.45
CA ARG A 138 -2.05 -6.20 9.86
C ARG A 138 -2.17 -7.33 8.82
N VAL A 139 -2.27 -6.98 7.54
CA VAL A 139 -2.30 -7.95 6.43
C VAL A 139 -1.01 -8.78 6.42
N GLY A 140 0.15 -8.12 6.48
CA GLY A 140 1.45 -8.80 6.48
C GLY A 140 1.66 -9.72 7.69
N HIS A 141 1.29 -9.25 8.89
CA HIS A 141 1.41 -10.04 10.13
C HIS A 141 0.57 -11.31 10.07
N SER A 142 -0.71 -11.19 9.74
CA SER A 142 -1.60 -12.37 9.60
C SER A 142 -1.14 -13.35 8.51
N GLY A 143 -0.52 -12.85 7.43
CA GLY A 143 0.09 -13.71 6.40
C GLY A 143 1.33 -14.45 6.88
N ALA A 144 2.16 -13.78 7.68
CA ALA A 144 3.32 -14.40 8.32
C ALA A 144 2.87 -15.47 9.34
N GLU A 145 1.86 -15.18 10.15
CA GLU A 145 1.28 -16.15 11.09
C GLU A 145 0.81 -17.42 10.38
N ALA A 146 0.01 -17.26 9.32
CA ALA A 146 -0.51 -18.37 8.51
C ALA A 146 0.60 -19.22 7.87
N THR A 147 1.73 -18.61 7.52
CA THR A 147 2.83 -19.31 6.84
C THR A 147 3.78 -20.01 7.81
N TRP A 148 4.03 -19.40 8.98
CA TRP A 148 5.18 -19.75 9.81
C TRP A 148 4.84 -20.36 11.16
N LEU A 149 3.69 -20.02 11.78
CA LEU A 149 3.41 -20.48 13.15
C LEU A 149 3.39 -22.01 13.26
N PHE A 150 2.73 -22.70 12.32
CA PHE A 150 2.70 -24.15 12.29
C PHE A 150 4.11 -24.75 12.13
N LYS A 151 4.98 -24.16 11.31
CA LYS A 151 6.34 -24.67 11.10
C LYS A 151 7.18 -24.54 12.36
N ILE A 152 7.06 -23.40 13.05
CA ILE A 152 7.76 -23.13 14.31
C ILE A 152 7.25 -24.03 15.44
N SER A 153 5.95 -24.34 15.49
CA SER A 153 5.41 -25.21 16.54
C SER A 153 5.91 -26.66 16.45
N GLN A 154 6.43 -27.09 15.30
CA GLN A 154 7.01 -28.43 15.11
C GLN A 154 8.49 -28.52 15.54
N THR A 155 9.14 -27.40 15.90
CA THR A 155 10.55 -27.39 16.32
C THR A 155 10.74 -27.36 17.84
N ASN A 156 9.66 -27.32 18.61
CA ASN A 156 9.65 -27.40 20.07
C ASN A 156 9.17 -28.79 20.52
#